data_AF-A0A2V6XSV7-F1
#
_entry.id   AF-A0A2V6XSV7-F1
#
_cell.length_a   1.000
_cell.length_b   1.000
_cell.length_c   1.000
_cell.angle_alpha   90.00
_cell.angle_beta   90.00
_cell.angle_gamma   90.00
#
_symmetry.space_group_name_H-M   'P 1'
#
loop_
_entity.id
_entity.type
_entity.pdbx_description
1 polymer ?
#
loop_
_entity_poly.entity_id
_entity_poly.type
_entity_poly.pdbx_seq_one_letter_code
_entity_poly.pdbx_strand_id
1 'polypeptide(L)' 'MVSIPGPTPVPPPPTAGYHGAVSEFKRRLIEATLHQARGNRTHAARALGLQRTYLLRLIRDLGVAAPPPPPRRRSSAA' A
#
# COMPACT_ATOMS: atom_id res chain seq x y z
N MET A 1 -10.94 28.79 -21.63
CA MET A 1 -11.45 28.21 -20.37
C MET A 1 -11.13 26.72 -20.37
N VAL A 2 -10.12 26.27 -19.63
CA VAL A 2 -9.84 24.83 -19.44
C VAL A 2 -10.44 24.45 -18.09
N SER A 3 -11.60 23.82 -18.10
CA SER A 3 -12.18 23.20 -16.91
C SER A 3 -11.34 21.99 -16.54
N ILE A 4 -10.51 22.13 -15.52
CA ILE A 4 -9.86 20.99 -14.87
C ILE A 4 -11.00 20.23 -14.17
N PRO A 5 -11.28 18.96 -14.50
CA PRO A 5 -12.23 18.19 -13.71
C PRO A 5 -11.67 18.14 -12.28
N GLY A 6 -12.44 18.68 -11.34
CA GLY A 6 -12.10 18.61 -9.92
C GLY A 6 -11.90 17.15 -9.50
N PRO A 7 -11.16 16.89 -8.41
CA PRO A 7 -10.98 15.53 -7.91
C PRO A 7 -12.37 14.94 -7.68
N THR A 8 -12.73 13.92 -8.46
CA THR A 8 -13.98 13.19 -8.24
C THR A 8 -13.93 12.65 -6.82
N PRO A 9 -14.85 13.05 -5.93
CA PRO A 9 -14.92 12.48 -4.59
C PRO A 9 -15.31 11.02 -4.79
N VAL A 10 -14.33 10.13 -4.66
CA VAL A 10 -14.57 8.70 -4.57
C VAL A 10 -15.59 8.51 -3.44
N PRO A 11 -16.78 7.95 -3.70
CA PRO A 11 -17.78 7.80 -2.66
C PRO A 11 -17.19 6.92 -1.55
N PRO A 12 -17.32 7.31 -0.27
CA PRO A 12 -16.88 6.46 0.82
C PRO A 12 -17.63 5.13 0.72
N PRO A 13 -16.93 3.98 0.83
CA PRO A 13 -17.60 2.69 0.82
C PRO A 13 -18.67 2.66 1.93
N PRO A 14 -19.89 2.16 1.63
CA PRO A 14 -21.00 2.21 2.57
C PRO A 14 -20.65 1.44 3.86
N THR A 15 -20.72 2.15 4.99
CA THR A 15 -20.70 1.60 6.35
C THR A 15 -19.37 1.01 6.88
N ALA A 16 -18.24 1.48 6.37
CA ALA A 16 -16.98 1.34 7.09
C ALA A 16 -16.95 2.38 8.22
N GLY A 17 -17.25 2.00 9.47
CA GLY A 17 -17.01 2.86 10.64
C GLY A 17 -15.55 3.34 10.70
N TYR A 18 -15.18 4.15 11.70
CA TYR A 18 -13.83 4.73 11.85
C TYR A 18 -12.69 3.75 11.49
N HIS A 19 -12.77 2.50 11.96
CA HIS A 19 -11.81 1.45 11.65
C HIS A 19 -11.70 1.13 10.16
N GLY A 20 -12.80 1.04 9.42
CA GLY A 20 -12.78 0.76 8.00
C GLY A 20 -12.26 1.94 7.18
N ALA A 21 -12.61 3.18 7.53
CA ALA A 21 -12.06 4.36 6.88
C ALA A 21 -10.53 4.48 7.09
N VAL A 22 -10.06 4.20 8.31
CA VAL A 22 -8.63 4.15 8.63
C VAL A 22 -7.93 3.01 7.89
N SER A 23 -8.55 1.84 7.78
CA SER A 23 -7.99 0.71 7.04
C SER A 23 -7.85 1.01 5.54
N GLU A 24 -8.85 1.65 4.93
CA GLU A 24 -8.80 2.08 3.53
C GLU A 24 -7.70 3.12 3.30
N PHE A 25 -7.59 4.13 4.18
CA PHE A 25 -6.52 5.11 4.11
C PHE A 25 -5.13 4.47 4.20
N LYS A 26 -4.93 3.58 5.19
CA LYS A 26 -3.67 2.84 5.34
C LYS A 26 -3.35 2.01 4.11
N ARG A 27 -4.34 1.33 3.53
CA ARG A 27 -4.20 0.54 2.31
C ARG A 27 -3.70 1.40 1.16
N ARG A 28 -4.39 2.50 0.84
CA ARG A 28 -4.01 3.41 -0.25
C ARG A 28 -2.62 4.00 -0.05
N LEU A 29 -2.29 4.39 1.18
CA LEU A 29 -0.97 4.92 1.52
C LEU A 29 0.15 3.89 1.26
N ILE A 30 -0.08 2.64 1.65
CA ILE A 30 0.87 1.54 1.41
C ILE A 30 0.98 1.25 -0.09
N GLU A 31 -0.13 1.17 -0.82
CA GLU A 31 -0.13 0.94 -2.28
C GLU A 31 0.64 2.03 -3.02
N ALA A 32 0.37 3.30 -2.72
CA ALA A 32 1.09 4.43 -3.33
C ALA A 32 2.59 4.35 -3.03
N THR A 33 2.97 4.07 -1.78
CA THR A 33 4.37 3.99 -1.38
C THR A 33 5.09 2.80 -2.01
N LEU A 34 4.40 1.66 -2.16
CA LEU A 34 4.93 0.48 -2.86
C LEU A 34 5.13 0.75 -4.36
N HIS A 35 4.21 1.48 -4.98
CA HIS A 35 4.35 1.94 -6.37
C HIS A 35 5.56 2.86 -6.52
N GLN A 36 5.71 3.86 -5.65
CA GLN A 36 6.87 4.76 -5.68
C GLN A 36 8.19 4.03 -5.42
N ALA A 37 8.18 3.02 -4.54
CA ALA A 37 9.33 2.18 -4.26
C ALA A 37 9.59 1.10 -5.33
N ARG A 38 8.86 1.09 -6.45
CA ARG A 38 8.93 0.08 -7.53
C ARG A 38 8.89 -1.36 -7.00
N GLY A 39 8.03 -1.64 -6.01
CA GLY A 39 7.89 -2.95 -5.39
C GLY A 39 8.99 -3.33 -4.39
N ASN A 40 9.95 -2.44 -4.11
CA ASN A 40 10.96 -2.67 -3.08
C ASN A 40 10.38 -2.43 -1.68
N ARG A 41 9.88 -3.51 -1.05
CA ARG A 41 9.25 -3.47 0.28
C ARG A 41 10.13 -2.88 1.38
N THR A 42 11.45 -3.09 1.32
CA THR A 42 12.36 -2.53 2.31
C THR A 42 12.45 -1.02 2.16
N HIS A 43 12.46 -0.52 0.92
CA HIS A 43 12.46 0.90 0.63
C HIS A 43 11.11 1.54 0.99
N ALA A 44 9.98 0.89 0.67
CA ALA A 44 8.65 1.36 1.05
C ALA A 44 8.48 1.44 2.58
N ALA A 45 8.96 0.45 3.33
CA ALA A 45 8.94 0.48 4.79
C ALA A 45 9.77 1.64 5.35
N ARG A 46 10.97 1.87 4.82
CA ARG A 46 11.81 3.02 5.20
C ARG A 46 11.16 4.35 4.88
N ALA A 47 10.54 4.48 3.70
CA ALA A 47 9.84 5.70 3.28
C ALA A 47 8.63 6.02 4.18
N LEU A 48 7.96 4.99 4.70
CA LEU A 48 6.87 5.13 5.66
C LEU A 48 7.36 5.28 7.11
N GLY A 49 8.66 5.18 7.39
CA GLY A 49 9.20 5.17 8.75
C GLY A 49 8.79 3.94 9.56
N LEU A 50 8.36 2.87 8.90
CA LEU A 50 7.87 1.65 9.53
C LEU A 50 8.94 0.55 9.51
N GLN A 51 8.88 -0.32 10.51
CA GLN A 51 9.67 -1.55 10.49
C GLN A 51 9.15 -2.46 9.35
N ARG A 52 10.07 -3.08 8.60
CA ARG A 52 9.73 -3.97 7.48
C ARG A 52 8.76 -5.09 7.86
N THR A 53 8.94 -5.68 9.05
CA THR A 53 8.08 -6.72 9.61
C THR A 53 6.67 -6.21 9.88
N TYR A 54 6.55 -4.98 10.39
CA TYR A 54 5.27 -4.33 10.63
C TYR A 54 4.53 -4.01 9.32
N LEU A 55 5.23 -3.52 8.30
CA LEU A 55 4.67 -3.31 6.95
C LEU A 55 4.11 -4.62 6.36
N LEU A 56 4.87 -5.72 6.46
CA LEU A 56 4.40 -7.04 6.01
C LEU A 56 3.16 -7.51 6.78
N ARG A 57 3.08 -7.23 8.08
CA ARG A 57 1.91 -7.51 8.89
C ARG A 57 0.72 -6.67 8.43
N LEU A 58 0.89 -5.36 8.20
CA LEU A 58 -0.17 -4.48 7.70
C LEU A 58 -0.70 -4.91 6.33
N ILE A 59 0.17 -5.33 5.41
CA ILE A 59 -0.25 -5.81 4.08
C ILE A 59 -1.16 -7.03 4.20
N ARG A 60 -0.83 -7.97 5.11
CA ARG A 60 -1.64 -9.17 5.37
C ARG A 60 -2.96 -8.84 6.06
N ASP A 61 -2.91 -7.96 7.06
CA ASP A 61 -4.05 -7.59 7.91
C ASP A 61 -5.08 -6.74 7.16
N LEU A 62 -4.62 -5.81 6.32
CA LEU A 62 -5.47 -4.89 5.55
C LEU A 62 -5.86 -5.46 4.17
N GLY A 63 -5.40 -6.67 3.81
CA GLY A 63 -5.66 -7.28 2.50
C GLY A 63 -5.18 -6.43 1.33
N VAL A 64 -4.12 -5.62 1.53
CA VAL A 64 -3.59 -4.75 0.48
C VAL A 64 -3.09 -5.62 -0.66
N ALA A 65 -3.59 -5.40 -1.88
CA ALA A 65 -3.09 -6.02 -3.10
C ALA A 65 -1.72 -5.43 -3.44
N ALA A 66 -0.74 -5.64 -2.56
CA ALA A 66 0.63 -5.32 -2.83
C ALA A 66 1.04 -6.18 -4.04
N PRO A 67 1.49 -5.57 -5.17
CA PRO A 67 1.92 -6.34 -6.33
C PRO A 67 2.89 -7.44 -5.86
N PRO A 68 2.76 -8.66 -6.40
CA PRO A 68 3.47 -9.83 -5.92
C PRO A 68 4.98 -9.50 -5.85
N PRO A 69 5.69 -9.95 -4.80
CA PRO A 69 7.13 -9.77 -4.75
C PRO A 69 7.73 -10.21 -6.08
N PRO A 70 8.68 -9.44 -6.69
CA PRO A 70 9.51 -10.05 -7.69
C PRO A 70 10.09 -11.33 -7.08
N PRO A 71 10.03 -12.47 -7.79
CA PRO A 71 10.41 -13.75 -7.22
C PRO A 71 11.81 -13.60 -6.66
N ARG A 72 11.95 -13.81 -5.34
CA ARG A 72 13.27 -13.84 -4.71
C ARG A 72 13.98 -14.99 -5.39
N ARG A 73 14.90 -14.66 -6.29
CA ARG A 73 15.80 -15.58 -6.96
C ARG A 73 16.48 -16.35 -5.83
N ARG A 74 15.94 -17.53 -5.53
CA ARG A 74 16.39 -18.39 -4.46
C ARG A 74 17.80 -18.72 -4.87
N SER A 75 18.78 -18.13 -4.19
CA SER A 75 20.18 -18.44 -4.45
C SER A 75 20.33 -19.93 -4.13
N SER A 76 20.31 -20.74 -5.18
CA SER A 76 20.77 -22.11 -5.14
C SER A 76 22.27 -22.05 -4.82
N ALA A 77 22.59 -22.24 -3.54
CA ALA A 77 23.88 -22.71 -3.07
C ALA A 77 23.60 -24.05 -2.42
N ALA A 78 24.36 -25.11 -2.58
CA ALA A 78 25.43 -25.51 -3.50
C ALA A 78 25.41 -27.05 -3.43
#